data_AF-G5LK55-F1
#
_entry.id   AF-G5LK55-F1
#
_cell.length_a   1.000
_cell.length_b   1.000
_cell.length_c   1.000
_cell.angle_alpha   90.00
_cell.angle_beta   90.00
_cell.angle_gamma   90.00
#
_symmetry.space_group_name_H-M   'P 1'
#
loop_
_entity.id
_entity.type
_entity.pdbx_description
1 polymer ?
#
loop_
_entity_poly.entity_id
_entity_poly.type
_entity_poly.pdbx_seq_one_letter_code
_entity_poly.pdbx_strand_id
1 'polypeptide(L)'
;MVLQATQAQRLGLRPDYGIDYQLLQAAREMSLPVQELEGAKHQLELLCDLPDGGMALLDDTLTHWHTNARLLQVMIGWWLEQPPTSVGWWLEQPPTRPASALRSPERLASRCMMY
;
A
#
# COMPACT_ATOMS: atom_id res chain seq x y z
N MET A 1 -10.96 -5.50 -9.38
CA MET A 1 -9.74 -4.67 -9.25
C MET A 1 -9.51 -3.69 -10.41
N VAL A 2 -9.62 -4.09 -11.69
CA VAL A 2 -9.37 -3.19 -12.85
C VAL A 2 -10.24 -1.93 -12.86
N LEU A 3 -11.53 -2.03 -12.51
CA LEU A 3 -12.46 -0.89 -12.51
C LEU A 3 -12.07 0.18 -11.47
N GLN A 4 -11.72 -0.23 -10.25
CA GLN A 4 -11.25 0.69 -9.20
C GLN A 4 -9.91 1.33 -9.57
N ALA A 5 -8.97 0.55 -10.11
CA ALA A 5 -7.69 1.08 -10.62
C ALA A 5 -7.91 2.11 -11.76
N THR A 6 -8.86 1.84 -12.66
CA THR A 6 -9.24 2.77 -13.74
C THR A 6 -9.80 4.08 -13.18
N GLN A 7 -10.63 3.99 -12.13
CA GLN A 7 -11.18 5.18 -11.47
C GLN A 7 -10.09 6.04 -10.84
N ALA A 8 -9.13 5.43 -10.14
CA ALA A 8 -7.97 6.11 -9.59
C ALA A 8 -7.12 6.79 -10.67
N GLN A 9 -6.86 6.10 -11.79
CA GLN A 9 -6.12 6.65 -12.92
C GLN A 9 -6.80 7.87 -13.56
N ARG A 10 -8.14 7.83 -13.67
CA ARG A 10 -8.94 8.98 -14.16
C ARG A 10 -8.87 10.20 -13.25
N LEU A 11 -8.60 10.01 -11.96
CA LEU A 11 -8.35 11.08 -10.99
C LEU A 11 -6.91 11.58 -11.00
N GLY A 12 -6.07 11.11 -11.94
CA GLY A 12 -4.69 11.55 -12.09
C GLY A 12 -3.67 10.73 -11.32
N LEU A 13 -4.09 9.70 -10.56
CA LEU A 13 -3.15 8.80 -9.90
C LEU A 13 -2.38 7.99 -10.96
N ARG A 14 -1.10 7.81 -10.71
CA ARG A 14 -0.15 7.17 -11.61
C ARG A 14 0.51 6.01 -10.87
N PRO A 15 0.33 4.76 -11.33
CA PRO A 15 0.79 3.58 -10.60
C PRO A 15 2.32 3.53 -10.48
N ASP A 16 3.04 4.14 -11.42
CA ASP A 16 4.50 4.31 -11.45
C ASP A 16 5.03 5.22 -10.32
N TYR A 17 4.18 6.06 -9.72
CA TYR A 17 4.51 6.82 -8.50
C TYR A 17 3.93 6.19 -7.24
N GLY A 18 3.32 5.00 -7.35
CA GLY A 18 2.78 4.28 -6.20
C GLY A 18 3.87 3.80 -5.26
N ILE A 19 3.58 3.79 -3.95
CA ILE A 19 4.54 3.38 -2.92
C ILE A 19 5.06 1.96 -3.15
N ASP A 20 4.18 1.03 -3.53
CA ASP A 20 4.54 -0.37 -3.78
C ASP A 20 5.53 -0.50 -4.95
N TYR A 21 5.27 0.21 -6.05
CA TYR A 21 6.16 0.19 -7.21
C TYR A 21 7.54 0.76 -6.85
N GLN A 22 7.57 1.93 -6.18
CA GLN A 22 8.83 2.56 -5.79
C GLN A 22 9.63 1.71 -4.79
N LEU A 23 8.96 1.06 -3.83
CA LEU A 23 9.61 0.16 -2.87
C LEU A 23 10.15 -1.10 -3.55
N LEU A 24 9.40 -1.70 -4.47
CA LEU A 24 9.85 -2.87 -5.23
C LEU A 24 11.06 -2.52 -6.12
N GLN A 25 11.05 -1.34 -6.75
CA GLN A 25 12.18 -0.88 -7.54
C GLN A 25 13.42 -0.66 -6.67
N ALA A 26 13.28 0.03 -5.53
CA ALA A 26 14.39 0.22 -4.59
C ALA A 26 14.93 -1.11 -4.03
N ALA A 27 14.05 -2.06 -3.69
CA ALA A 27 14.45 -3.39 -3.25
C ALA A 27 15.22 -4.16 -4.33
N ARG A 28 14.81 -4.06 -5.59
CA ARG A 28 15.52 -4.65 -6.73
C ARG A 28 16.91 -4.04 -6.91
N GLU A 29 17.03 -2.72 -6.86
CA GLU A 29 18.31 -2.01 -6.96
C GLU A 29 19.28 -2.41 -5.84
N MET A 30 18.76 -2.61 -4.62
CA MET A 30 19.53 -3.05 -3.46
C MET A 30 19.70 -4.59 -3.36
N SER A 31 19.16 -5.35 -4.32
CA SER A 31 19.16 -6.83 -4.29
C SER A 31 18.57 -7.42 -2.99
N LEU A 32 17.56 -6.76 -2.42
CA LEU A 32 16.86 -7.23 -1.24
C LEU A 32 15.86 -8.33 -1.61
N PRO A 33 15.77 -9.42 -0.81
CA PRO A 33 14.74 -10.42 -1.02
C PRO A 33 13.36 -9.79 -0.76
N VAL A 34 12.47 -9.90 -1.75
CA VAL A 34 11.07 -9.46 -1.63
C VAL A 34 10.22 -10.66 -1.26
N GLN A 35 9.56 -10.59 -0.10
CA GLN A 35 8.53 -11.54 0.28
C GLN A 35 7.17 -10.99 -0.17
N GLU A 36 6.58 -11.60 -1.18
CA GLU A 36 5.22 -11.29 -1.60
C GLU A 36 4.24 -11.79 -0.53
N LEU A 37 3.37 -10.90 -0.05
CA LEU A 37 2.34 -11.23 0.96
C LEU A 37 1.06 -11.76 0.31
N GLU A 38 0.74 -11.27 -0.89
CA GLU A 38 -0.39 -11.70 -1.71
C GLU A 38 0.02 -11.54 -3.17
N GLY A 39 -0.01 -12.64 -3.93
CA GLY A 39 0.32 -12.61 -5.35
C GLY A 39 -0.89 -12.39 -6.25
N ALA A 40 -0.65 -11.88 -7.45
CA ALA A 40 -1.71 -11.64 -8.45
C ALA A 40 -2.56 -12.89 -8.74
N LYS A 41 -1.96 -14.08 -8.71
CA LYS A 41 -2.68 -15.35 -8.87
C LYS A 41 -3.65 -15.60 -7.71
N HIS A 42 -3.22 -15.35 -6.48
CA HIS A 42 -4.05 -15.52 -5.29
C HIS A 42 -5.22 -14.55 -5.28
N GLN A 43 -4.97 -13.30 -5.70
CA GLN A 43 -6.03 -12.30 -5.83
C GLN A 43 -7.06 -12.69 -6.91
N LEU A 44 -6.64 -13.32 -8.00
CA LEU A 44 -7.55 -13.85 -9.02
C LEU A 44 -8.33 -15.07 -8.52
N GLU A 45 -7.67 -15.99 -7.83
CA GLU A 45 -8.31 -17.16 -7.21
C GLU A 45 -9.40 -16.71 -6.22
N LEU A 46 -9.10 -15.73 -5.36
CA LEU A 46 -10.09 -15.13 -4.45
C LEU A 46 -11.30 -14.55 -5.19
N LEU A 47 -11.09 -13.89 -6.33
CA LEU A 47 -12.21 -13.34 -7.12
C LEU A 47 -13.05 -14.44 -7.77
N CYS A 48 -12.41 -15.52 -8.25
CA CYS A 48 -13.10 -16.66 -8.85
C CYS A 48 -13.87 -17.50 -7.83
N ASP A 49 -13.38 -17.55 -6.58
CA ASP A 49 -14.02 -18.28 -5.48
C ASP A 49 -15.21 -17.53 -4.86
N LEU A 50 -15.49 -16.30 -5.30
CA LEU A 50 -16.67 -15.56 -4.85
C LEU A 50 -17.96 -16.23 -5.33
N PRO A 51 -19.03 -16.23 -4.50
CA PRO A 51 -20.35 -16.67 -4.91
C PRO A 51 -20.82 -15.99 -6.20
N ASP A 52 -21.52 -16.75 -7.05
CA ASP A 52 -22.02 -16.28 -8.35
C ASP A 52 -20.94 -15.62 -9.22
N GLY A 53 -19.69 -16.09 -9.12
CA GLY A 53 -18.54 -15.58 -9.89
C GLY A 53 -18.19 -14.12 -9.55
N GLY A 54 -18.54 -13.65 -8.36
CA GLY A 54 -18.28 -12.27 -7.93
C GLY A 54 -19.23 -11.24 -8.53
N MET A 55 -20.38 -11.65 -9.08
CA MET A 55 -21.36 -10.73 -9.67
C MET A 55 -21.87 -9.68 -8.69
N ALA A 56 -22.07 -10.03 -7.42
CA ALA A 56 -22.46 -9.08 -6.39
C ALA A 56 -21.41 -7.95 -6.20
N LEU A 57 -20.12 -8.29 -6.27
CA LEU A 57 -19.03 -7.31 -6.16
C LEU A 57 -18.98 -6.39 -7.38
N LEU A 58 -19.23 -6.94 -8.57
CA LEU A 58 -19.31 -6.13 -9.80
C LEU A 58 -20.50 -5.17 -9.75
N ASP A 59 -21.68 -5.68 -9.39
CA ASP A 59 -22.91 -4.89 -9.31
C ASP A 59 -22.77 -3.75 -8.29
N ASP A 60 -22.22 -4.04 -7.11
CA ASP A 60 -21.93 -3.03 -6.09
C ASP A 60 -20.93 -1.97 -6.60
N THR A 61 -19.86 -2.41 -7.26
CA THR A 61 -18.85 -1.50 -7.83
C THR A 61 -19.44 -0.55 -8.88
N LEU A 62 -20.35 -1.04 -9.72
CA LEU A 62 -21.00 -0.26 -10.77
C LEU A 62 -22.07 0.68 -10.18
N THR A 63 -22.86 0.18 -9.24
CA THR A 63 -23.90 0.93 -8.53
C THR A 63 -23.31 2.12 -7.78
N HIS A 64 -22.19 1.91 -7.08
CA HIS A 64 -21.52 2.93 -6.28
C HIS A 64 -20.38 3.66 -7.01
N TRP A 65 -20.27 3.52 -8.34
CA TRP A 65 -19.16 4.05 -9.13
C TRP A 65 -18.84 5.53 -8.83
N HIS A 66 -19.85 6.40 -8.90
CA HIS A 66 -19.65 7.83 -8.67
C HIS A 66 -19.33 8.17 -7.22
N THR A 67 -19.97 7.48 -6.27
CA THR A 67 -19.72 7.65 -4.83
C THR A 67 -18.28 7.24 -4.48
N ASN A 68 -17.81 6.12 -5.03
CA ASN A 68 -16.44 5.66 -4.86
C ASN A 68 -15.44 6.65 -5.45
N ALA A 69 -15.75 7.25 -6.61
CA ALA A 69 -14.89 8.26 -7.21
C ALA A 69 -14.77 9.50 -6.33
N ARG A 70 -15.88 9.92 -5.72
CA ARG A 70 -15.91 11.06 -4.80
C ARG A 70 -15.12 10.78 -3.51
N LEU A 71 -15.25 9.58 -2.95
CA LEU A 71 -14.47 9.16 -1.78
C LEU A 71 -12.97 9.18 -2.06
N LEU A 72 -12.55 8.61 -3.20
CA LEU A 72 -11.14 8.66 -3.62
C LEU A 72 -10.65 10.10 -3.77
N GLN A 73 -11.46 10.99 -4.35
CA GLN A 73 -11.09 12.40 -4.49
C GLN A 73 -10.88 13.09 -3.14
N VAL A 74 -11.72 12.80 -2.13
CA VAL A 74 -11.55 13.33 -0.77
C VAL A 74 -10.27 12.80 -0.13
N MET A 75 -10.00 11.50 -0.24
CA MET A 75 -8.77 10.89 0.29
C MET A 75 -7.51 11.48 -0.34
N ILE A 76 -7.51 11.68 -1.66
CA ILE A 76 -6.43 12.36 -2.37
C ILE A 76 -6.27 13.80 -1.86
N GLY A 77 -7.38 14.51 -1.64
CA GLY A 77 -7.38 15.85 -1.03
C GLY A 77 -6.65 15.87 0.31
N TRP A 78 -6.97 14.94 1.21
CA TRP A 78 -6.28 14.82 2.51
C TRP A 78 -4.78 14.58 2.39
N TRP A 79 -4.37 13.71 1.46
CA TRP A 79 -2.94 13.45 1.22
C TRP A 79 -2.19 14.66 0.67
N LEU A 80 -2.85 15.50 -0.15
CA LEU A 80 -2.25 16.71 -0.70
C LEU A 80 -2.22 17.87 0.30
N GLU A 81 -3.22 17.97 1.18
CA GLU A 81 -3.31 19.02 2.20
C GLU A 81 -2.36 18.79 3.37
N GLN A 82 -2.06 17.53 3.69
CA GLN A 82 -1.09 17.13 4.72
C GLN A 82 -0.01 16.23 4.11
N PRO A 83 0.88 16.76 3.25
CA PRO A 83 2.01 15.98 2.79
C PRO A 83 2.85 15.58 4.01
N PRO A 84 3.40 14.35 4.07
CA PRO A 84 4.21 13.91 5.19
C PRO A 84 5.35 14.90 5.43
N THR A 85 5.21 15.73 6.47
CA THR A 85 6.10 16.86 6.76
C THR A 85 7.37 16.43 7.48
N SER A 86 7.57 15.12 7.60
CA SER A 86 8.82 14.51 8.05
C SER A 86 9.07 13.27 7.21
N VAL A 87 9.97 13.40 6.21
CA VAL A 87 10.84 12.28 5.87
C VAL A 87 11.60 12.00 7.16
N GLY A 88 11.11 11.02 7.92
CA GLY A 88 11.79 10.56 9.12
C GLY A 88 13.21 10.18 8.73
N TRP A 89 14.17 10.71 9.48
CA TRP A 89 15.58 10.36 9.66
C TRP A 89 16.04 8.90 9.45
N TRP A 90 15.13 7.97 9.17
CA TRP A 90 15.35 6.57 8.83
C TRP A 90 15.88 6.34 7.41
N LEU A 91 15.69 7.28 6.48
CA LEU A 91 16.21 7.16 5.09
C LEU A 91 17.66 7.68 4.93
N GLU A 92 18.23 8.36 5.93
CA GLU A 92 19.59 8.94 5.85
C GLU A 92 20.69 8.11 6.53
N GLN A 93 20.38 6.97 7.16
CA GLN A 93 21.43 6.13 7.74
C GLN A 93 21.87 5.04 6.77
N PRO A 94 23.12 5.09 6.23
CA PRO A 94 23.69 3.92 5.57
C PRO A 94 23.75 2.77 6.58
N PRO A 95 23.62 1.49 6.15
CA PRO A 95 23.58 0.35 7.05
C PRO A 95 24.97 0.03 7.61
N THR A 96 25.52 0.88 8.48
CA THR A 96 26.62 0.49 9.36
C THR A 96 26.00 -0.12 10.61
N ARG A 97 25.81 -1.43 10.56
CA ARG A 97 25.37 -2.25 11.68
C ARG A 97 26.54 -2.38 12.68
N PRO A 98 26.50 -1.84 13.91
CA PRO A 98 27.39 -2.32 14.95
C PRO A 98 26.85 -3.65 15.46
N ALA A 99 27.68 -4.69 15.41
CA ALA A 99 27.36 -6.08 15.80
C ALA A 99 26.99 -6.28 17.29
N SER A 100 26.83 -5.22 18.09
CA SER A 100 26.61 -5.29 19.54
C SER A 100 25.15 -5.17 19.99
N ALA A 101 24.20 -4.83 19.11
CA ALA A 101 22.81 -4.55 19.51
C ALA A 101 21.94 -5.81 19.78
N LEU A 102 22.50 -7.02 19.68
CA LEU A 102 21.79 -8.29 19.82
C LEU A 102 21.45 -8.70 21.27
N ARG A 103 21.40 -7.77 22.22
CA ARG A 103 20.97 -8.07 23.60
C ARG A 103 20.10 -6.94 24.15
N SER A 104 18.79 -7.17 24.18
CA SER A 104 17.86 -6.93 25.31
C SER A 104 16.40 -6.92 24.78
N PRO A 105 15.53 -7.86 25.19
CA PRO A 105 14.16 -7.97 24.66
C PRO A 105 13.15 -6.95 25.23
N GLU A 106 13.55 -6.04 26.11
CA GLU A 106 12.59 -5.30 26.96
C GLU A 106 12.15 -3.92 26.44
N ARG A 107 12.47 -3.55 25.20
CA ARG A 107 12.11 -2.22 24.65
C ARG A 107 11.02 -2.21 23.58
N LEU A 108 10.38 -3.35 23.30
CA LEU A 108 9.29 -3.42 22.32
C LEU A 108 7.90 -3.17 22.93
N ALA A 109 7.71 -3.32 24.25
CA ALA A 109 6.38 -3.22 24.85
C ALA A 109 5.90 -1.78 25.13
N SER A 110 6.78 -0.79 25.27
CA SER A 110 6.38 0.58 25.65
C SER A 110 6.00 1.51 24.49
N ARG A 111 6.02 1.05 23.23
CA ARG A 111 5.77 1.93 22.06
C ARG A 111 4.54 1.61 21.23
N CYS A 112 3.68 0.70 21.69
CA CYS A 112 2.40 0.36 21.03
C CYS A 112 1.16 0.88 21.78
N MET A 113 1.32 1.69 22.84
CA MET A 113 0.19 2.21 23.64
C MET A 113 0.07 3.73 23.57
N MET A 114 0.23 4.31 22.38
CA MET A 114 -0.28 5.66 22.13
C MET A 114 -0.61 5.82 20.66
N TYR A 115 -1.88 6.14 20.42
CA TYR A 115 -2.66 6.20 19.16
C TYR A 115 -3.38 4.91 18.78
#